data_AF-A0A9E3IAZ4-F1
#
_entry.id   AF-A0A9E3IAZ4-F1
#
_cell.length_a   1.000
_cell.length_b   1.000
_cell.length_c   1.000
_cell.angle_alpha   90.00
_cell.angle_beta   90.00
_cell.angle_gamma   90.00
#
_symmetry.space_group_name_H-M   'P 1'
#
loop_
_entity.id
_entity.type
_entity.pdbx_description
1 polymer ?
#
loop_
_entity_poly.entity_id
_entity_poly.type
_entity_poly.pdbx_seq_one_letter_code
_entity_poly.pdbx_strand_id
1 'polypeptide(L)'
;MDPHCINEAGSQRRRGRGRGPAIALGHAVIVAGMLLGLSACAGRPIGVMEPTNHVANGTTKIELIAATTRAPAQDKAILFTGERGTGLMIDAVTISIPPDGRREIGQVQWPKRLPADPQKEFTTVAVDPIADEKEGEAWLKTHVPKSRRVLVFVHGFNNLYEEAVYRFAQIVHDSKADVVPVVFTWPSRGSLFDYNYDKESTNYSRDALEDLLTQIARNPAVGEVTVMAHSMGTWLAVEALRQMAIRNGRIDPKISNVILAAPDLDVDVFGQQYQSFNGKAPHFTLFVSRDDRALILSKRISGNVERLGHIDPSIEPYRSQLEAAGITVLDLTKLKSGDPLNHGKFAESPDVVRLIGDRLIAGQAVTDSAVGLGESLGAVAIGAGTTVGQAASTVISAPISIFDPRTRRNYGQQWLQLGSSAGNTIGAAGTVFVPSRP
;
A
#
# COMPACT_ATOMS: atom_id res chain seq x y z
N MET A 1 -63.95 47.68 -39.55
CA MET A 1 -62.69 47.43 -38.82
C MET A 1 -62.53 45.92 -38.74
N ASP A 2 -61.33 45.48 -39.05
CA ASP A 2 -60.92 44.11 -39.41
C ASP A 2 -61.50 42.95 -38.58
N PRO A 3 -61.98 41.91 -39.26
CA PRO A 3 -62.13 40.56 -38.73
C PRO A 3 -61.05 39.63 -39.33
N HIS A 4 -60.33 38.88 -38.50
CA HIS A 4 -59.55 37.71 -38.96
C HIS A 4 -59.89 36.55 -38.02
N CYS A 5 -60.83 35.67 -38.39
CA CYS A 5 -60.73 34.57 -39.37
C CYS A 5 -59.81 33.43 -38.91
N ILE A 6 -60.43 32.48 -38.22
CA ILE A 6 -59.99 31.08 -38.11
C ILE A 6 -60.65 30.38 -39.29
N ASN A 7 -59.87 29.72 -40.15
CA ASN A 7 -60.41 28.95 -41.26
C ASN A 7 -59.78 27.55 -41.34
N GLU A 8 -60.64 26.61 -41.68
CA GLU A 8 -60.42 25.18 -41.81
C GLU A 8 -59.55 24.79 -43.03
N ALA A 9 -59.18 23.50 -42.99
CA ALA A 9 -59.03 22.59 -44.12
C ALA A 9 -57.77 22.68 -45.02
N GLY A 10 -57.07 21.54 -45.04
CA GLY A 10 -56.89 20.84 -46.31
C GLY A 10 -55.52 20.91 -46.98
N SER A 11 -54.89 19.74 -47.06
CA SER A 11 -53.94 19.33 -48.10
C SER A 11 -52.55 19.98 -48.09
N GLN A 12 -51.54 19.20 -47.70
CA GLN A 12 -50.38 19.02 -48.58
C GLN A 12 -49.68 17.68 -48.30
N ARG A 13 -49.81 16.78 -49.29
CA ARG A 13 -48.96 15.59 -49.43
C ARG A 13 -47.50 16.04 -49.58
N ARG A 14 -46.67 15.77 -48.57
CA ARG A 14 -45.22 15.64 -48.76
C ARG A 14 -44.81 14.19 -48.47
N ARG A 15 -44.35 13.53 -49.54
CA ARG A 15 -43.70 12.21 -49.52
C ARG A 15 -42.45 12.28 -48.64
N GLY A 16 -42.57 11.88 -47.38
CA GLY A 16 -41.44 11.54 -46.52
C GLY A 16 -41.03 10.10 -46.79
N ARG A 17 -39.85 9.91 -47.38
CA ARG A 17 -39.20 8.60 -47.58
C ARG A 17 -39.25 7.78 -46.28
N GLY A 18 -39.83 6.58 -46.35
CA GLY A 18 -39.76 5.59 -45.28
C GLY A 18 -38.30 5.25 -44.97
N ARG A 19 -37.83 5.73 -43.81
CA ARG A 19 -36.71 5.09 -43.12
C ARG A 19 -37.31 3.92 -42.36
N GLY A 20 -36.94 2.71 -42.76
CA GLY A 20 -37.49 1.47 -42.23
C GLY A 20 -37.31 1.29 -40.71
N PRO A 21 -38.00 0.30 -40.11
CA PRO A 21 -37.98 0.04 -38.67
C PRO A 21 -36.62 -0.43 -38.12
N ALA A 22 -35.61 -0.57 -38.98
CA ALA A 22 -34.29 -1.10 -38.63
C ALA A 22 -33.46 -0.16 -37.71
N ILE A 23 -33.73 1.14 -37.69
CA ILE A 23 -32.96 2.08 -36.85
C ILE A 23 -33.49 2.11 -35.40
N ALA A 24 -34.79 1.89 -35.20
CA ALA A 24 -35.38 1.88 -33.85
C ALA A 24 -35.02 0.61 -33.07
N LEU A 25 -34.87 -0.53 -33.76
CA LEU A 25 -34.47 -1.79 -33.12
C LEU A 25 -33.00 -1.78 -32.66
N GLY A 26 -32.11 -1.11 -33.41
CA GLY A 26 -30.69 -0.99 -33.04
C GLY A 26 -30.47 -0.17 -31.76
N HIS A 27 -31.22 0.92 -31.57
CA HIS A 27 -31.09 1.76 -30.37
C HIS A 27 -31.67 1.07 -29.13
N ALA A 28 -32.76 0.31 -29.26
CA ALA A 28 -33.33 -0.46 -28.15
C ALA A 28 -32.40 -1.59 -27.67
N VAL A 29 -31.70 -2.26 -28.59
CA VAL A 29 -30.74 -3.33 -28.26
C VAL A 29 -29.45 -2.76 -27.64
N ILE A 30 -29.00 -1.56 -28.06
CA ILE A 30 -27.83 -0.89 -27.46
C ILE A 30 -28.15 -0.36 -26.05
N VAL A 31 -29.36 0.20 -25.82
CA VAL A 31 -29.78 0.66 -24.49
C VAL A 31 -30.05 -0.53 -23.55
N ALA A 32 -30.65 -1.62 -24.04
CA ALA A 32 -30.81 -2.84 -23.25
C ALA A 32 -29.47 -3.54 -22.95
N GLY A 33 -28.51 -3.50 -23.88
CA GLY A 33 -27.14 -3.99 -23.67
C GLY A 33 -26.35 -3.15 -22.67
N MET A 34 -26.52 -1.82 -22.67
CA MET A 34 -25.92 -0.93 -21.67
C MET A 34 -26.55 -1.07 -20.28
N LEU A 35 -27.85 -1.39 -20.18
CA LEU A 35 -28.51 -1.66 -18.90
C LEU A 35 -28.17 -3.05 -18.32
N LEU A 36 -27.82 -4.03 -19.15
CA LEU A 36 -27.36 -5.36 -18.72
C LEU A 36 -25.85 -5.41 -18.41
N GLY A 37 -25.08 -4.37 -18.74
CA GLY A 37 -23.66 -4.23 -18.39
C GLY A 37 -23.38 -3.65 -16.99
N LEU A 38 -24.42 -3.26 -16.24
CA LEU A 38 -24.31 -2.64 -14.91
C LEU A 38 -24.57 -3.60 -13.74
N SER A 39 -24.81 -4.89 -14.00
CA SER A 39 -25.15 -5.89 -12.98
C SER A 39 -24.03 -6.89 -12.67
N ALA A 40 -22.79 -6.61 -13.08
CA ALA A 40 -21.60 -7.34 -12.63
C ALA A 40 -20.75 -6.52 -11.64
N CYS A 41 -21.41 -5.88 -10.66
CA CYS A 41 -20.72 -5.51 -9.43
C CYS A 41 -20.68 -6.76 -8.56
N ALA A 42 -19.60 -7.54 -8.65
CA ALA A 42 -19.26 -8.43 -7.54
C ALA A 42 -19.01 -7.51 -6.33
N GLY A 43 -20.00 -7.38 -5.46
CA GLY A 43 -19.91 -6.54 -4.27
C GLY A 43 -18.78 -7.00 -3.35
N ARG A 44 -18.31 -6.11 -2.47
CA ARG A 44 -17.35 -6.51 -1.43
C ARG A 44 -17.97 -7.63 -0.59
N PRO A 45 -17.21 -8.67 -0.22
CA PRO A 45 -17.68 -9.71 0.69
C PRO A 45 -17.93 -9.07 2.06
N ILE A 46 -19.20 -9.01 2.47
CA ILE A 46 -19.66 -8.50 3.76
C ILE A 46 -20.19 -9.68 4.58
N GLY A 47 -20.04 -9.64 5.90
CA GLY A 47 -20.59 -10.67 6.79
C GLY A 47 -19.63 -11.83 7.07
N VAL A 48 -18.33 -11.66 6.79
CA VAL A 48 -17.34 -12.74 6.94
C VAL A 48 -16.84 -12.92 8.38
N MET A 49 -17.22 -12.03 9.30
CA MET A 49 -16.77 -12.05 10.68
C MET A 49 -17.62 -12.95 11.59
N GLU A 50 -18.67 -13.59 11.07
CA GLU A 50 -19.45 -14.55 11.84
C GLU A 50 -18.58 -15.77 12.22
N PRO A 51 -18.37 -16.05 13.52
CA PRO A 51 -17.49 -17.13 13.95
C PRO A 51 -18.05 -18.51 13.57
N THR A 52 -17.24 -19.30 12.89
CA THR A 52 -17.58 -20.69 12.53
C THR A 52 -17.40 -21.66 13.70
N ASN A 53 -16.64 -21.29 14.73
CA ASN A 53 -16.28 -22.12 15.89
C ASN A 53 -15.67 -23.49 15.50
N HIS A 54 -15.09 -23.57 14.31
CA HIS A 54 -14.56 -24.81 13.76
C HIS A 54 -13.28 -24.55 12.95
N VAL A 55 -12.25 -25.33 13.24
CA VAL A 55 -10.97 -25.29 12.52
C VAL A 55 -10.91 -26.52 11.63
N ALA A 56 -10.87 -26.32 10.31
CA ALA A 56 -10.81 -27.43 9.38
C ALA A 56 -9.41 -28.07 9.34
N ASN A 57 -9.36 -29.39 9.13
CA ASN A 57 -8.08 -30.10 9.06
C ASN A 57 -7.18 -29.56 7.93
N GLY A 58 -5.91 -29.35 8.25
CA GLY A 58 -4.91 -28.87 7.28
C GLY A 58 -4.94 -27.37 7.00
N THR A 59 -5.82 -26.60 7.66
CA THR A 59 -5.76 -25.13 7.65
C THR A 59 -4.77 -24.61 8.70
N THR A 60 -4.34 -23.36 8.54
CA THR A 60 -3.48 -22.68 9.52
C THR A 60 -4.31 -21.67 10.30
N LYS A 61 -4.15 -21.63 11.63
CA LYS A 61 -4.76 -20.60 12.47
C LYS A 61 -3.82 -19.41 12.61
N ILE A 62 -4.36 -18.21 12.44
CA ILE A 62 -3.73 -16.96 12.85
C ILE A 62 -4.58 -16.35 13.95
N GLU A 63 -3.99 -16.26 15.14
CA GLU A 63 -4.60 -15.64 16.32
C GLU A 63 -4.02 -14.23 16.45
N LEU A 64 -4.89 -13.21 16.35
CA LEU A 64 -4.51 -11.80 16.32
C LEU A 64 -5.37 -10.96 17.24
N ILE A 65 -4.83 -9.81 17.66
CA ILE A 65 -5.61 -8.76 18.32
C ILE A 65 -6.09 -7.77 17.27
N ALA A 66 -7.38 -7.45 17.27
CA ALA A 66 -7.95 -6.36 16.49
C ALA A 66 -8.39 -5.25 17.44
N ALA A 67 -7.66 -4.13 17.41
CA ALA A 67 -7.99 -2.93 18.16
C ALA A 67 -8.65 -1.91 17.24
N THR A 68 -9.76 -1.30 17.65
CA THR A 68 -10.56 -0.45 16.77
C THR A 68 -11.16 0.76 17.48
N THR A 69 -11.24 1.88 16.76
CA THR A 69 -12.03 3.05 17.16
C THR A 69 -13.29 3.20 16.31
N ARG A 70 -13.69 2.15 15.58
CA ARG A 70 -14.92 2.10 14.79
C ARG A 70 -16.14 1.95 15.69
N ALA A 71 -17.29 2.42 15.25
CA ALA A 71 -18.55 2.19 15.94
C ALA A 71 -18.97 0.72 15.73
N PRO A 72 -19.48 0.04 16.78
CA PRO A 72 -19.93 -1.33 16.66
C PRO A 72 -21.12 -1.42 15.69
N ALA A 73 -21.12 -2.46 14.86
CA ALA A 73 -22.25 -2.80 14.02
C ALA A 73 -23.29 -3.57 14.85
N GLN A 74 -24.57 -3.43 14.49
CA GLN A 74 -25.62 -4.27 15.08
C GLN A 74 -25.51 -5.72 14.59
N ASP A 75 -24.98 -5.91 13.38
CA ASP A 75 -24.76 -7.21 12.77
C ASP A 75 -23.43 -7.82 13.25
N LYS A 76 -23.52 -8.99 13.91
CA LYS A 76 -22.37 -9.73 14.42
C LYS A 76 -21.49 -10.30 13.31
N ALA A 77 -21.99 -10.40 12.09
CA ALA A 77 -21.21 -10.82 10.93
C ALA A 77 -20.30 -9.70 10.38
N ILE A 78 -20.52 -8.44 10.81
CA ILE A 78 -19.76 -7.25 10.41
C ILE A 78 -18.88 -6.74 11.56
N LEU A 79 -19.35 -6.87 12.80
CA LEU A 79 -18.72 -6.42 14.06
C LEU A 79 -18.58 -4.90 14.19
N PHE A 80 -17.95 -4.23 13.22
CA PHE A 80 -17.71 -2.79 13.26
C PHE A 80 -17.99 -2.11 11.93
N THR A 81 -18.55 -0.91 12.01
CA THR A 81 -18.92 -0.10 10.85
C THR A 81 -17.75 0.75 10.34
N GLY A 82 -18.00 1.54 9.29
CA GLY A 82 -17.11 2.62 8.87
C GLY A 82 -17.18 3.89 9.72
N GLU A 83 -18.10 3.95 10.69
CA GLU A 83 -18.32 5.15 11.49
C GLU A 83 -17.41 5.20 12.73
N ARG A 84 -17.21 6.41 13.27
CA ARG A 84 -16.43 6.62 14.51
C ARG A 84 -17.20 6.11 15.71
N GLY A 85 -16.55 5.26 16.50
CA GLY A 85 -17.07 4.78 17.78
C GLY A 85 -16.77 5.75 18.91
N THR A 86 -16.94 5.29 20.15
CA THR A 86 -16.52 6.02 21.35
C THR A 86 -15.48 5.19 22.08
N GLY A 87 -14.22 5.60 22.02
CA GLY A 87 -13.11 4.88 22.65
C GLY A 87 -12.51 3.76 21.81
N LEU A 88 -11.59 3.02 22.42
CA LEU A 88 -10.89 1.87 21.84
C LEU A 88 -11.60 0.58 22.26
N MET A 89 -11.99 -0.24 21.29
CA MET A 89 -12.49 -1.60 21.51
C MET A 89 -11.46 -2.61 21.00
N ILE A 90 -11.37 -3.75 21.64
CA ILE A 90 -10.35 -4.76 21.34
C ILE A 90 -11.01 -6.13 21.31
N ASP A 91 -10.76 -6.88 20.24
CA ASP A 91 -11.13 -8.29 20.11
C ASP A 91 -9.87 -9.15 19.91
N ALA A 92 -9.83 -10.34 20.50
CA ALA A 92 -9.00 -11.43 20.04
C ALA A 92 -9.75 -12.17 18.90
N VAL A 93 -9.14 -12.23 17.73
CA VAL A 93 -9.73 -12.82 16.53
C VAL A 93 -8.88 -13.98 16.06
N THR A 94 -9.53 -15.12 15.80
CA THR A 94 -8.89 -16.28 15.18
C THR A 94 -9.35 -16.43 13.74
N ILE A 95 -8.42 -16.34 12.79
CA ILE A 95 -8.66 -16.56 11.36
C ILE A 95 -8.07 -17.90 10.95
N SER A 96 -8.83 -18.69 10.20
CA SER A 96 -8.33 -19.90 9.54
C SER A 96 -8.02 -19.61 8.07
N ILE A 97 -6.79 -19.95 7.69
CA ILE A 97 -6.23 -19.76 6.36
C ILE A 97 -6.16 -21.11 5.62
N PRO A 98 -6.63 -21.18 4.35
CA PRO A 98 -6.60 -22.41 3.56
C PRO A 98 -5.20 -23.04 3.43
N PRO A 99 -5.12 -24.35 3.12
CA PRO A 99 -3.84 -25.02 2.91
C PRO A 99 -3.00 -24.34 1.82
N ASP A 100 -1.68 -24.29 1.99
CA ASP A 100 -0.74 -23.62 1.07
C ASP A 100 -0.89 -24.09 -0.40
N GLY A 101 -1.22 -25.37 -0.63
CA GLY A 101 -1.43 -25.91 -1.98
C GLY A 101 -2.72 -25.46 -2.68
N ARG A 102 -3.58 -24.69 -2.01
CA ARG A 102 -4.87 -24.21 -2.55
C ARG A 102 -5.01 -22.68 -2.50
N ARG A 103 -3.93 -21.99 -2.19
CA ARG A 103 -3.89 -20.53 -2.07
C ARG A 103 -2.85 -19.91 -2.97
N GLU A 104 -3.04 -18.64 -3.26
CA GLU A 104 -2.05 -17.80 -3.91
C GLU A 104 -1.43 -16.89 -2.86
N ILE A 105 -0.09 -16.91 -2.74
CA ILE A 105 0.63 -16.05 -1.80
C ILE A 105 0.37 -14.59 -2.16
N GLY A 106 0.10 -13.75 -1.17
CA GLY A 106 -0.19 -12.34 -1.37
C GLY A 106 -1.68 -12.02 -1.58
N GLN A 107 -2.53 -13.03 -1.77
CA GLN A 107 -3.97 -12.83 -1.95
C GLN A 107 -4.78 -13.26 -0.72
N VAL A 108 -5.78 -12.44 -0.39
CA VAL A 108 -6.85 -12.85 0.52
C VAL A 108 -7.90 -13.60 -0.30
N GLN A 109 -8.09 -14.88 -0.04
CA GLN A 109 -9.10 -15.69 -0.72
C GLN A 109 -10.47 -15.47 -0.06
N TRP A 110 -11.19 -14.48 -0.56
CA TRP A 110 -12.50 -14.09 -0.05
C TRP A 110 -13.60 -15.12 -0.36
N PRO A 111 -14.56 -15.31 0.55
CA PRO A 111 -15.72 -16.14 0.28
C PRO A 111 -16.60 -15.58 -0.83
N LYS A 112 -16.87 -16.39 -1.85
CA LYS A 112 -17.82 -16.02 -2.92
C LYS A 112 -19.27 -16.14 -2.47
N ARG A 113 -19.52 -16.94 -1.44
CA ARG A 113 -20.82 -17.17 -0.81
C ARG A 113 -20.60 -17.55 0.65
N LEU A 114 -21.48 -17.08 1.53
CA LEU A 114 -21.50 -17.49 2.93
C LEU A 114 -22.40 -18.75 3.13
N PRO A 115 -22.04 -19.66 4.06
CA PRO A 115 -20.82 -19.65 4.87
C PRO A 115 -19.58 -19.99 4.02
N ALA A 116 -18.43 -19.46 4.44
CA ALA A 116 -17.15 -19.63 3.75
C ALA A 116 -16.61 -21.08 3.85
N ASP A 117 -15.91 -21.54 2.81
CA ASP A 117 -15.25 -22.86 2.77
C ASP A 117 -13.80 -22.74 3.30
N PRO A 118 -13.47 -23.19 4.53
CA PRO A 118 -12.13 -23.03 5.11
C PRO A 118 -11.03 -23.76 4.35
N GLN A 119 -11.39 -24.68 3.44
CA GLN A 119 -10.44 -25.38 2.59
C GLN A 119 -10.08 -24.59 1.32
N LYS A 120 -10.71 -23.45 1.07
CA LYS A 120 -10.52 -22.61 -0.13
C LYS A 120 -10.46 -21.12 0.16
N GLU A 121 -11.05 -20.68 1.27
CA GLU A 121 -11.33 -19.29 1.60
C GLU A 121 -10.91 -18.99 3.05
N PHE A 122 -10.63 -17.73 3.32
CA PHE A 122 -10.34 -17.27 4.68
C PHE A 122 -11.63 -17.31 5.50
N THR A 123 -11.53 -17.75 6.76
CA THR A 123 -12.70 -17.92 7.63
C THR A 123 -12.44 -17.40 9.03
N THR A 124 -13.42 -16.72 9.60
CA THR A 124 -13.40 -16.34 11.00
C THR A 124 -13.78 -17.54 11.85
N VAL A 125 -12.88 -17.96 12.73
CA VAL A 125 -13.08 -19.12 13.63
C VAL A 125 -13.67 -18.65 14.96
N ALA A 126 -13.09 -17.60 15.54
CA ALA A 126 -13.47 -17.07 16.84
C ALA A 126 -13.28 -15.54 16.88
N VAL A 127 -14.12 -14.87 17.67
CA VAL A 127 -14.05 -13.44 17.98
C VAL A 127 -14.41 -13.31 19.45
N ASP A 128 -13.41 -12.99 20.27
CA ASP A 128 -13.51 -12.91 21.72
C ASP A 128 -13.19 -11.48 22.17
N PRO A 129 -14.18 -10.70 22.64
CA PRO A 129 -13.93 -9.34 23.13
C PRO A 129 -12.99 -9.33 24.32
N ILE A 130 -12.05 -8.38 24.32
CA ILE A 130 -11.15 -8.10 25.45
C ILE A 130 -11.71 -6.91 26.22
N ALA A 131 -12.15 -7.17 27.45
CA ALA A 131 -12.89 -6.19 28.24
C ALA A 131 -12.00 -5.06 28.80
N ASP A 132 -10.74 -5.36 29.13
CA ASP A 132 -9.83 -4.41 29.75
C ASP A 132 -8.34 -4.70 29.46
N GLU A 133 -7.48 -3.78 29.89
CA GLU A 133 -6.02 -3.86 29.72
C GLU A 133 -5.43 -5.12 30.38
N LYS A 134 -6.01 -5.60 31.49
CA LYS A 134 -5.51 -6.78 32.21
C LYS A 134 -5.79 -8.05 31.44
N GLU A 135 -6.97 -8.16 30.83
CA GLU A 135 -7.28 -9.27 29.93
C GLU A 135 -6.39 -9.24 28.68
N GLY A 136 -6.14 -8.06 28.11
CA GLY A 136 -5.18 -7.88 27.01
C GLY A 136 -3.75 -8.29 27.38
N GLU A 137 -3.27 -7.91 28.57
CA GLU A 137 -1.97 -8.32 29.10
C GLU A 137 -1.88 -9.84 29.26
N ALA A 138 -2.92 -10.45 29.81
CA ALA A 138 -3.00 -11.90 29.99
C ALA A 138 -2.97 -12.64 28.65
N TRP A 139 -3.74 -12.15 27.66
CA TRP A 139 -3.74 -12.71 26.31
C TRP A 139 -2.36 -12.59 25.66
N LEU A 140 -1.71 -11.43 25.73
CA LEU A 140 -0.36 -11.24 25.21
C LEU A 140 0.62 -12.22 25.87
N LYS A 141 0.57 -12.36 27.20
CA LYS A 141 1.46 -13.27 27.92
C LYS A 141 1.38 -14.73 27.44
N THR A 142 0.21 -15.19 26.98
CA THR A 142 0.04 -16.57 26.49
C THR A 142 0.36 -16.75 25.00
N HIS A 143 0.34 -15.68 24.21
CA HIS A 143 0.53 -15.74 22.75
C HIS A 143 1.88 -15.18 22.28
N VAL A 144 2.59 -14.43 23.13
CA VAL A 144 3.91 -13.88 22.78
C VAL A 144 4.91 -15.00 22.48
N PRO A 145 5.53 -15.01 21.28
CA PRO A 145 6.52 -16.03 20.92
C PRO A 145 7.82 -15.83 21.71
N LYS A 146 8.76 -16.78 21.57
CA LYS A 146 10.08 -16.69 22.22
C LYS A 146 10.87 -15.44 21.80
N SER A 147 10.65 -14.95 20.58
CA SER A 147 11.24 -13.69 20.09
C SER A 147 10.75 -12.46 20.87
N ARG A 148 9.62 -12.57 21.57
CA ARG A 148 8.95 -11.48 22.30
C ARG A 148 8.55 -10.28 21.43
N ARG A 149 8.37 -10.53 20.13
CA ARG A 149 8.06 -9.51 19.12
C ARG A 149 6.56 -9.33 18.95
N VAL A 150 6.15 -8.07 18.76
CA VAL A 150 4.79 -7.69 18.38
C VAL A 150 4.86 -6.93 17.05
N LEU A 151 3.99 -7.27 16.12
CA LEU A 151 3.78 -6.54 14.88
C LEU A 151 2.43 -5.84 14.95
N VAL A 152 2.46 -4.50 14.92
CA VAL A 152 1.25 -3.67 14.87
C VAL A 152 1.03 -3.22 13.44
N PHE A 153 -0.10 -3.59 12.83
CA PHE A 153 -0.47 -3.18 11.48
C PHE A 153 -1.56 -2.11 11.46
N VAL A 154 -1.37 -1.05 10.68
CA VAL A 154 -2.34 0.05 10.49
C VAL A 154 -2.76 0.08 9.02
N HIS A 155 -4.05 -0.16 8.75
CA HIS A 155 -4.57 -0.23 7.38
C HIS A 155 -4.64 1.14 6.68
N GLY A 156 -4.82 1.11 5.37
CA GLY A 156 -4.94 2.28 4.50
C GLY A 156 -6.37 2.79 4.30
N PHE A 157 -6.51 3.69 3.33
CA PHE A 157 -7.79 4.26 2.91
C PHE A 157 -8.70 3.21 2.24
N ASN A 158 -10.02 3.41 2.32
CA ASN A 158 -11.01 2.57 1.63
C ASN A 158 -10.98 1.09 2.10
N ASN A 159 -10.91 0.87 3.41
CA ASN A 159 -10.91 -0.46 4.03
C ASN A 159 -12.07 -0.64 5.00
N LEU A 160 -12.81 -1.74 4.85
CA LEU A 160 -13.71 -2.24 5.88
C LEU A 160 -12.92 -2.93 7.01
N TYR A 161 -13.58 -3.20 8.14
CA TYR A 161 -12.95 -3.83 9.29
C TYR A 161 -12.41 -5.23 8.96
N GLU A 162 -13.25 -6.07 8.37
CA GLU A 162 -12.93 -7.43 7.94
C GLU A 162 -11.78 -7.48 6.93
N GLU A 163 -11.67 -6.47 6.06
CA GLU A 163 -10.59 -6.37 5.08
C GLU A 163 -9.25 -6.10 5.73
N ALA A 164 -9.21 -5.22 6.74
CA ALA A 164 -8.00 -4.97 7.50
C ALA A 164 -7.56 -6.23 8.28
N VAL A 165 -8.50 -6.91 8.93
CA VAL A 165 -8.24 -8.14 9.70
C VAL A 165 -7.73 -9.27 8.79
N TYR A 166 -8.45 -9.57 7.70
CA TYR A 166 -8.07 -10.67 6.80
C TYR A 166 -6.78 -10.39 6.06
N ARG A 167 -6.57 -9.14 5.60
CA ARG A 167 -5.31 -8.75 4.96
C ARG A 167 -4.14 -8.91 5.91
N PHE A 168 -4.30 -8.53 7.18
CA PHE A 168 -3.22 -8.68 8.14
C PHE A 168 -2.94 -10.14 8.48
N ALA A 169 -3.98 -10.97 8.64
CA ALA A 169 -3.80 -12.42 8.80
C ALA A 169 -3.04 -13.03 7.61
N GLN A 170 -3.34 -12.59 6.38
CA GLN A 170 -2.60 -13.00 5.19
C GLN A 170 -1.13 -12.60 5.25
N ILE A 171 -0.82 -11.33 5.60
CA ILE A 171 0.56 -10.85 5.70
C ILE A 171 1.35 -11.67 6.72
N VAL A 172 0.78 -11.95 7.89
CA VAL A 172 1.44 -12.70 8.97
C VAL A 172 1.72 -14.14 8.53
N HIS A 173 0.74 -14.81 7.94
CA HIS A 173 0.89 -16.17 7.43
C HIS A 173 1.93 -16.27 6.33
N ASP A 174 1.88 -15.36 5.36
CA ASP A 174 2.73 -15.41 4.18
C ASP A 174 4.17 -14.99 4.45
N SER A 175 4.37 -14.07 5.40
CA SER A 175 5.70 -13.64 5.84
C SER A 175 6.34 -14.64 6.81
N LYS A 176 5.54 -15.53 7.42
CA LYS A 176 5.97 -16.44 8.49
C LYS A 176 6.60 -15.70 9.67
N ALA A 177 6.18 -14.47 9.91
CA ALA A 177 6.73 -13.63 10.96
C ALA A 177 6.51 -14.28 12.34
N ASP A 178 7.59 -14.47 13.11
CA ASP A 178 7.53 -14.95 14.49
C ASP A 178 7.20 -13.79 15.44
N VAL A 179 5.93 -13.39 15.44
CA VAL A 179 5.39 -12.21 16.15
C VAL A 179 4.02 -12.50 16.75
N VAL A 180 3.62 -11.68 17.72
CA VAL A 180 2.20 -11.46 17.98
C VAL A 180 1.64 -10.47 16.97
N PRO A 181 0.60 -10.83 16.21
CA PRO A 181 -0.06 -9.91 15.31
C PRO A 181 -1.12 -9.06 16.04
N VAL A 182 -0.98 -7.74 15.94
CA VAL A 182 -1.99 -6.75 16.36
C VAL A 182 -2.37 -5.90 15.15
N VAL A 183 -3.65 -5.81 14.79
CA VAL A 183 -4.16 -4.86 13.79
C VAL A 183 -4.88 -3.71 14.48
N PHE A 184 -4.52 -2.49 14.12
CA PHE A 184 -5.27 -1.29 14.50
C PHE A 184 -6.14 -0.85 13.32
N THR A 185 -7.45 -0.77 13.58
CA THR A 185 -8.43 -0.37 12.57
C THR A 185 -9.09 0.96 12.92
N TRP A 186 -8.93 1.94 12.05
CA TRP A 186 -9.53 3.27 12.19
C TRP A 186 -10.78 3.40 11.30
N PRO A 187 -11.69 4.36 11.55
CA PRO A 187 -12.97 4.45 10.84
C PRO A 187 -12.79 4.86 9.38
N SER A 188 -12.77 3.86 8.50
CA SER A 188 -12.87 4.04 7.06
C SER A 188 -14.22 3.53 6.57
N ARG A 189 -14.88 4.34 5.74
CA ARG A 189 -16.17 3.97 5.12
C ARG A 189 -16.07 2.96 3.99
N GLY A 190 -14.85 2.56 3.62
CA GLY A 190 -14.67 1.62 2.51
C GLY A 190 -15.22 2.17 1.19
N SER A 191 -15.05 3.47 0.95
CA SER A 191 -15.54 4.16 -0.24
C SER A 191 -14.52 5.17 -0.75
N LEU A 192 -14.29 5.18 -2.06
CA LEU A 192 -13.42 6.15 -2.73
C LEU A 192 -13.92 7.60 -2.62
N PHE A 193 -15.22 7.80 -2.39
CA PHE A 193 -15.83 9.11 -2.29
C PHE A 193 -15.73 9.72 -0.88
N ASP A 194 -15.34 8.93 0.11
CA ASP A 194 -15.28 9.32 1.52
C ASP A 194 -13.85 9.71 1.97
N TYR A 195 -12.98 10.08 1.04
CA TYR A 195 -11.58 10.43 1.32
C TYR A 195 -11.41 11.46 2.46
N ASN A 196 -12.18 12.55 2.44
CA ASN A 196 -12.08 13.57 3.48
C ASN A 196 -12.56 13.04 4.84
N TYR A 197 -13.62 12.24 4.86
CA TYR A 197 -14.10 11.62 6.09
C TYR A 197 -13.03 10.70 6.67
N ASP A 198 -12.49 9.80 5.85
CA ASP A 198 -11.45 8.84 6.22
C ASP A 198 -10.20 9.57 6.74
N LYS A 199 -9.77 10.64 6.07
CA LYS A 199 -8.65 11.48 6.52
C LYS A 199 -8.91 12.08 7.91
N GLU A 200 -10.07 12.69 8.14
CA GLU A 200 -10.41 13.21 9.47
C GLU A 200 -10.56 12.10 10.51
N SER A 201 -10.97 10.90 10.09
CA SER A 201 -11.08 9.74 10.96
C SER A 201 -9.72 9.16 11.34
N THR A 202 -8.70 9.29 10.50
CA THR A 202 -7.32 8.99 10.94
C THR A 202 -6.91 9.90 12.09
N ASN A 203 -7.12 11.22 11.97
CA ASN A 203 -6.81 12.16 13.05
C ASN A 203 -7.60 11.87 14.32
N TYR A 204 -8.88 11.48 14.18
CA TYR A 204 -9.72 11.04 15.30
C TYR A 204 -9.12 9.85 16.06
N SER A 205 -8.49 8.90 15.36
CA SER A 205 -7.94 7.68 15.93
C SER A 205 -6.51 7.80 16.49
N ARG A 206 -5.86 8.96 16.34
CA ARG A 206 -4.46 9.19 16.72
C ARG A 206 -4.16 8.82 18.17
N ASP A 207 -4.95 9.35 19.09
CA ASP A 207 -4.71 9.20 20.52
C ASP A 207 -4.87 7.73 20.93
N ALA A 208 -5.87 7.04 20.36
CA ALA A 208 -6.09 5.62 20.61
C ALA A 208 -4.96 4.73 20.08
N LEU A 209 -4.33 5.08 18.95
CA LEU A 209 -3.14 4.37 18.47
C LEU A 209 -1.93 4.63 19.36
N GLU A 210 -1.70 5.87 19.82
CA GLU A 210 -0.65 6.18 20.81
C GLU A 210 -0.84 5.35 22.09
N ASP A 211 -2.07 5.29 22.60
CA ASP A 211 -2.42 4.56 23.81
C ASP A 211 -2.19 3.05 23.64
N LEU A 212 -2.60 2.47 22.50
CA LEU A 212 -2.36 1.05 22.20
C LEU A 212 -0.86 0.74 22.16
N LEU A 213 -0.08 1.54 21.42
CA LEU A 213 1.37 1.35 21.31
C LEU A 213 2.05 1.48 22.68
N THR A 214 1.60 2.42 23.51
CA THR A 214 2.09 2.61 24.87
C THR A 214 1.81 1.40 25.76
N GLN A 215 0.60 0.84 25.70
CA GLN A 215 0.22 -0.35 26.47
C GLN A 215 1.04 -1.58 26.05
N ILE A 216 1.17 -1.81 24.75
CA ILE A 216 1.99 -2.92 24.22
C ILE A 216 3.45 -2.76 24.67
N ALA A 217 4.03 -1.56 24.57
CA ALA A 217 5.41 -1.32 24.96
C ALA A 217 5.64 -1.46 26.48
N ARG A 218 4.66 -1.11 27.31
CA ARG A 218 4.76 -1.28 28.78
C ARG A 218 4.68 -2.73 29.23
N ASN A 219 4.05 -3.60 28.45
CA ASN A 219 3.90 -5.01 28.81
C ASN A 219 5.28 -5.71 28.98
N PRO A 220 5.55 -6.33 30.14
CA PRO A 220 6.84 -6.97 30.41
C PRO A 220 7.08 -8.22 29.55
N ALA A 221 6.05 -8.86 28.99
CA ALA A 221 6.23 -9.97 28.05
C ALA A 221 6.78 -9.51 26.70
N VAL A 222 6.51 -8.27 26.30
CA VAL A 222 6.95 -7.70 25.02
C VAL A 222 8.40 -7.20 25.12
N GLY A 223 9.22 -7.63 24.16
CA GLY A 223 10.61 -7.20 24.02
C GLY A 223 10.80 -6.16 22.91
N GLU A 224 10.03 -6.28 21.82
CA GLU A 224 10.17 -5.44 20.62
C GLU A 224 8.81 -5.25 19.94
N VAL A 225 8.59 -4.05 19.39
CA VAL A 225 7.39 -3.65 18.66
C VAL A 225 7.81 -3.11 17.30
N THR A 226 7.30 -3.75 16.24
CA THR A 226 7.36 -3.23 14.86
C THR A 226 6.02 -2.62 14.52
N VAL A 227 6.01 -1.37 14.03
CA VAL A 227 4.81 -0.73 13.49
C VAL A 227 4.87 -0.78 11.98
N MET A 228 3.88 -1.38 11.34
CA MET A 228 3.73 -1.43 9.89
C MET A 228 2.45 -0.70 9.50
N ALA A 229 2.54 0.28 8.60
CA ALA A 229 1.39 1.05 8.16
C ALA A 229 1.33 1.14 6.63
N HIS A 230 0.13 1.16 6.08
CA HIS A 230 -0.09 1.23 4.63
C HIS A 230 -0.84 2.51 4.23
N SER A 231 -0.42 3.14 3.13
CA SER A 231 -1.16 4.24 2.50
C SER A 231 -1.47 5.36 3.49
N MET A 232 -2.73 5.80 3.59
CA MET A 232 -3.19 6.81 4.55
C MET A 232 -2.97 6.40 6.02
N GLY A 233 -2.88 5.11 6.34
CA GLY A 233 -2.51 4.64 7.68
C GLY A 233 -1.10 5.06 8.11
N THR A 234 -0.22 5.36 7.15
CA THR A 234 1.13 5.87 7.44
C THR A 234 1.11 7.25 8.07
N TRP A 235 0.19 8.13 7.63
CA TRP A 235 -0.06 9.42 8.27
C TRP A 235 -0.39 9.23 9.75
N LEU A 236 -1.36 8.36 10.03
CA LEU A 236 -1.81 8.06 11.39
C LEU A 236 -0.67 7.52 12.26
N ALA A 237 0.08 6.55 11.75
CA ALA A 237 1.18 5.93 12.48
C ALA A 237 2.28 6.94 12.84
N VAL A 238 2.74 7.74 11.88
CA VAL A 238 3.78 8.75 12.12
C VAL A 238 3.29 9.84 13.06
N GLU A 239 2.04 10.27 12.92
CA GLU A 239 1.45 11.28 13.79
C GLU A 239 1.28 10.79 15.24
N ALA A 240 0.87 9.53 15.45
CA ALA A 240 0.81 8.93 16.79
C ALA A 240 2.20 8.82 17.43
N LEU A 241 3.22 8.41 16.66
CA LEU A 241 4.61 8.35 17.13
C LEU A 241 5.18 9.74 17.44
N ARG A 242 4.85 10.74 16.61
CA ARG A 242 5.20 12.14 16.88
C ARG A 242 4.57 12.61 18.18
N GLN A 243 3.28 12.35 18.37
CA GLN A 243 2.57 12.73 19.60
C GLN A 243 3.23 12.10 20.83
N MET A 244 3.56 10.80 20.76
CA MET A 244 4.30 10.10 21.80
C MET A 244 5.65 10.76 22.09
N ALA A 245 6.40 11.13 21.05
CA ALA A 245 7.69 11.79 21.19
C ALA A 245 7.59 13.16 21.87
N ILE A 246 6.57 13.95 21.55
CA ILE A 246 6.32 15.24 22.21
C ILE A 246 5.92 15.03 23.67
N ARG A 247 4.95 14.13 23.92
CA ARG A 247 4.37 13.91 25.24
C ARG A 247 5.41 13.36 26.22
N ASN A 248 6.23 12.41 25.76
CA ASN A 248 7.16 11.65 26.61
C ASN A 248 8.63 12.07 26.44
N GLY A 249 8.92 13.02 25.54
CA GLY A 249 10.28 13.44 25.16
C GLY A 249 11.05 12.43 24.31
N ARG A 250 10.43 11.27 23.98
CA ARG A 250 10.95 10.21 23.11
C ARG A 250 9.84 9.21 22.76
N ILE A 251 10.06 8.42 21.71
CA ILE A 251 9.31 7.19 21.46
C ILE A 251 9.81 6.11 22.44
N ASP A 252 8.94 5.19 22.85
CA ASP A 252 9.35 4.05 23.69
C ASP A 252 10.41 3.19 22.96
N PRO A 253 11.55 2.85 23.59
CA PRO A 253 12.62 2.09 22.93
C PRO A 253 12.24 0.71 22.41
N LYS A 254 11.16 0.10 22.93
CA LYS A 254 10.67 -1.16 22.38
C LYS A 254 10.09 -0.99 20.98
N ILE A 255 9.61 0.21 20.64
CA ILE A 255 9.19 0.54 19.28
C ILE A 255 10.46 0.85 18.49
N SER A 256 11.08 -0.19 17.94
CA SER A 256 12.41 -0.10 17.31
C SER A 256 12.35 0.02 15.79
N ASN A 257 11.25 -0.43 15.18
CA ASN A 257 11.11 -0.56 13.73
C ASN A 257 9.76 0.02 13.27
N VAL A 258 9.81 0.86 12.23
CA VAL A 258 8.62 1.43 11.57
C VAL A 258 8.71 1.20 10.07
N ILE A 259 7.71 0.51 9.52
CA ILE A 259 7.62 0.17 8.10
C ILE A 259 6.44 0.94 7.50
N LEU A 260 6.72 1.85 6.56
CA LEU A 260 5.70 2.61 5.86
C LEU A 260 5.58 2.09 4.42
N ALA A 261 4.46 1.44 4.11
CA ALA A 261 4.20 0.90 2.79
C ALA A 261 3.35 1.85 1.95
N ALA A 262 3.87 2.24 0.77
CA ALA A 262 3.24 3.18 -0.14
C ALA A 262 2.67 4.42 0.58
N PRO A 263 3.47 5.15 1.39
CA PRO A 263 2.95 6.18 2.29
C PRO A 263 2.22 7.30 1.55
N ASP A 264 0.93 7.45 1.86
CA ASP A 264 0.14 8.63 1.51
C ASP A 264 0.32 9.70 2.59
N LEU A 265 1.56 10.18 2.68
CA LEU A 265 2.01 11.20 3.60
C LEU A 265 2.78 12.24 2.80
N ASP A 266 2.48 13.50 3.03
CA ASP A 266 3.21 14.62 2.44
C ASP A 266 4.69 14.58 2.89
N VAL A 267 5.62 14.72 1.95
CA VAL A 267 7.06 14.60 2.23
C VAL A 267 7.56 15.71 3.18
N ASP A 268 7.04 16.93 3.05
CA ASP A 268 7.42 18.05 3.91
C ASP A 268 6.84 17.87 5.32
N VAL A 269 5.61 17.36 5.41
CA VAL A 269 5.01 17.02 6.71
C VAL A 269 5.79 15.91 7.38
N PHE A 270 6.16 14.85 6.65
CA PHE A 270 7.00 13.79 7.20
C PHE A 270 8.33 14.34 7.72
N GLY A 271 8.99 15.25 6.99
CA GLY A 271 10.20 15.90 7.44
C GLY A 271 10.03 16.64 8.76
N GLN A 272 8.96 17.41 8.92
CA GLN A 272 8.63 18.10 10.18
C GLN A 272 8.30 17.13 11.33
N GLN A 273 7.55 16.07 11.04
CA GLN A 273 7.22 15.05 12.03
C GLN A 273 8.49 14.31 12.49
N TYR A 274 9.37 13.95 11.55
CA TYR A 274 10.62 13.25 11.82
C TYR A 274 11.55 14.05 12.73
N GLN A 275 11.66 15.36 12.51
CA GLN A 275 12.45 16.26 13.39
C GLN A 275 11.96 16.24 14.84
N SER A 276 10.68 15.98 15.07
CA SER A 276 10.09 15.91 16.41
C SER A 276 10.60 14.72 17.24
N PHE A 277 11.25 13.74 16.61
CA PHE A 277 11.87 12.61 17.30
C PHE A 277 13.20 12.97 17.97
N ASN A 278 13.73 14.18 17.76
CA ASN A 278 14.92 14.72 18.43
C ASN A 278 16.14 13.77 18.38
N GLY A 279 16.38 13.17 17.20
CA GLY A 279 17.51 12.24 16.98
C GLY A 279 17.35 10.86 17.61
N LYS A 280 16.17 10.53 18.15
CA LYS A 280 15.84 9.24 18.77
C LYS A 280 14.71 8.53 18.02
N ALA A 281 14.71 8.66 16.70
CA ALA A 281 13.73 7.99 15.84
C ALA A 281 13.96 6.46 15.86
N PRO A 282 12.89 5.64 15.75
CA PRO A 282 13.04 4.23 15.40
C PRO A 282 13.62 4.09 13.99
N HIS A 283 14.00 2.86 13.61
CA HIS A 283 14.46 2.58 12.26
C HIS A 283 13.26 2.62 11.30
N PHE A 284 13.26 3.57 10.38
CA PHE A 284 12.23 3.68 9.34
C PHE A 284 12.64 2.91 8.09
N THR A 285 11.71 2.13 7.55
CA THR A 285 11.77 1.53 6.21
C THR A 285 10.60 2.00 5.37
N LEU A 286 10.87 2.58 4.20
CA LEU A 286 9.85 3.04 3.26
C LEU A 286 9.78 2.09 2.06
N PHE A 287 8.59 1.59 1.75
CA PHE A 287 8.32 0.99 0.44
C PHE A 287 7.71 2.05 -0.47
N VAL A 288 8.41 2.40 -1.54
CA VAL A 288 7.99 3.44 -2.50
C VAL A 288 7.78 2.84 -3.88
N SER A 289 6.91 3.45 -4.68
CA SER A 289 6.68 3.04 -6.08
C SER A 289 6.24 4.24 -6.90
N ARG A 290 7.03 4.59 -7.93
CA ARG A 290 6.75 5.75 -8.81
C ARG A 290 5.61 5.51 -9.80
N ASP A 291 5.20 4.26 -9.97
CA ASP A 291 4.08 3.84 -10.82
C ASP A 291 2.80 3.56 -10.00
N ASP A 292 2.76 3.98 -8.73
CA ASP A 292 1.60 3.85 -7.84
C ASP A 292 0.47 4.83 -8.25
N ARG A 293 -0.61 4.26 -8.80
CA ARG A 293 -1.72 5.04 -9.34
C ARG A 293 -2.63 5.62 -8.26
N ALA A 294 -2.69 4.99 -7.09
CA ALA A 294 -3.47 5.49 -5.97
C ALA A 294 -2.81 6.76 -5.40
N LEU A 295 -1.49 6.76 -5.25
CA LEU A 295 -0.75 7.94 -4.80
C LEU A 295 -0.78 9.09 -5.81
N ILE A 296 -0.78 8.79 -7.12
CA ILE A 296 -1.00 9.81 -8.16
C ILE A 296 -2.37 10.50 -7.98
N LEU A 297 -3.42 9.73 -7.68
CA LEU A 297 -4.75 10.29 -7.41
C LEU A 297 -4.75 11.11 -6.11
N SER A 298 -4.14 10.60 -5.03
CA SER A 298 -4.04 11.31 -3.76
C SER A 298 -3.28 12.63 -3.89
N LYS A 299 -2.15 12.64 -4.61
CA LYS A 299 -1.40 13.86 -4.97
C LYS A 299 -2.32 14.89 -5.62
N ARG A 300 -3.15 14.47 -6.58
CA ARG A 300 -4.10 15.36 -7.26
C ARG A 300 -5.15 15.93 -6.32
N ILE A 301 -5.73 15.11 -5.44
CA ILE A 301 -6.73 15.53 -4.46
C ILE A 301 -6.13 16.48 -3.42
N SER A 302 -4.87 16.25 -3.04
CA SER A 302 -4.17 17.00 -2.01
C SER A 302 -3.42 18.23 -2.53
N GLY A 303 -3.87 18.83 -3.65
CA GLY A 303 -3.28 20.07 -4.17
C GLY A 303 -1.96 19.90 -4.93
N ASN A 304 -1.72 18.72 -5.50
CA ASN A 304 -0.52 18.37 -6.27
C ASN A 304 0.80 18.32 -5.47
N VAL A 305 0.72 18.07 -4.16
CA VAL A 305 1.91 17.94 -3.30
C VAL A 305 2.47 16.52 -3.33
N GLU A 306 3.80 16.41 -3.36
CA GLU A 306 4.51 15.14 -3.45
C GLU A 306 4.20 14.23 -2.27
N ARG A 307 3.92 12.96 -2.56
CA ARG A 307 3.63 11.92 -1.57
C ARG A 307 4.93 11.17 -1.31
N LEU A 308 5.22 10.90 -0.03
CA LEU A 308 6.41 10.16 0.39
C LEU A 308 6.54 8.80 -0.31
N GLY A 309 5.42 8.12 -0.58
CA GLY A 309 5.41 6.83 -1.27
C GLY A 309 5.69 6.89 -2.78
N HIS A 310 5.70 8.09 -3.36
CA HIS A 310 5.82 8.33 -4.80
C HIS A 310 7.13 9.04 -5.19
N ILE A 311 7.97 9.39 -4.21
CA ILE A 311 9.27 10.03 -4.49
C ILE A 311 10.19 9.10 -5.28
N ASP A 312 11.13 9.71 -6.00
CA ASP A 312 12.32 8.99 -6.49
C ASP A 312 13.42 9.10 -5.42
N PRO A 313 13.77 8.00 -4.72
CA PRO A 313 14.75 8.07 -3.64
C PRO A 313 16.19 8.22 -4.14
N SER A 314 16.43 8.12 -5.45
CA SER A 314 17.77 8.20 -6.05
C SER A 314 18.20 9.62 -6.43
N ILE A 315 17.29 10.60 -6.37
CA ILE A 315 17.53 11.99 -6.76
C ILE A 315 17.64 12.92 -5.55
N GLU A 316 18.35 14.03 -5.71
CA GLU A 316 18.40 15.09 -4.71
C GLU A 316 17.12 15.94 -4.71
N PRO A 317 16.67 16.46 -3.54
CA PRO A 317 17.33 16.36 -2.23
C PRO A 317 16.96 15.09 -1.45
N TYR A 318 16.07 14.24 -1.96
CA TYR A 318 15.52 13.10 -1.22
C TYR A 318 16.59 12.10 -0.81
N ARG A 319 17.51 11.77 -1.73
CA ARG A 319 18.59 10.84 -1.46
C ARG A 319 19.39 11.24 -0.23
N SER A 320 20.01 12.42 -0.23
CA SER A 320 20.85 12.86 0.88
C SER A 320 20.07 13.06 2.17
N GLN A 321 18.82 13.52 2.11
CA GLN A 321 17.98 13.68 3.30
C GLN A 321 17.60 12.33 3.94
N LEU A 322 17.22 11.34 3.14
CA LEU A 322 16.89 10.00 3.62
C LEU A 322 18.12 9.28 4.18
N GLU A 323 19.27 9.39 3.49
CA GLU A 323 20.55 8.84 3.95
C GLU A 323 20.98 9.49 5.29
N ALA A 324 20.91 10.82 5.40
CA ALA A 324 21.26 11.54 6.62
C ALA A 324 20.32 11.22 7.80
N ALA A 325 19.05 10.93 7.51
CA ALA A 325 18.07 10.48 8.50
C ALA A 325 18.19 8.98 8.83
N GLY A 326 19.08 8.23 8.16
CA GLY A 326 19.21 6.79 8.38
C GLY A 326 17.95 5.99 8.01
N ILE A 327 17.15 6.49 7.06
CA ILE A 327 15.91 5.86 6.60
C ILE A 327 16.26 4.88 5.48
N THR A 328 15.81 3.63 5.61
CA THR A 328 15.92 2.63 4.54
C THR A 328 14.81 2.83 3.54
N VAL A 329 15.11 2.84 2.24
CA VAL A 329 14.09 2.90 1.19
C VAL A 329 14.22 1.71 0.23
N LEU A 330 13.07 1.09 -0.05
CA LEU A 330 12.92 -0.02 -0.98
C LEU A 330 12.05 0.45 -2.16
N ASP A 331 12.68 0.70 -3.31
CA ASP A 331 11.99 1.09 -4.54
C ASP A 331 11.37 -0.13 -5.23
N LEU A 332 10.04 -0.24 -5.16
CA LEU A 332 9.24 -1.31 -5.76
C LEU A 332 8.75 -0.97 -7.18
N THR A 333 9.18 0.15 -7.77
CA THR A 333 8.72 0.61 -9.10
C THR A 333 8.86 -0.47 -10.19
N LYS A 334 9.94 -1.28 -10.13
CA LYS A 334 10.20 -2.33 -11.13
C LYS A 334 9.45 -3.65 -10.88
N LEU A 335 8.84 -3.81 -9.72
CA LEU A 335 8.07 -5.00 -9.39
C LEU A 335 6.69 -4.95 -10.04
N LYS A 336 6.25 -6.10 -10.54
CA LYS A 336 4.89 -6.31 -11.05
C LYS A 336 4.04 -6.89 -9.92
N SER A 337 2.78 -6.46 -9.82
CA SER A 337 1.76 -7.07 -8.97
C SER A 337 0.48 -7.34 -9.76
N GLY A 338 -0.39 -8.18 -9.19
CA GLY A 338 -1.76 -8.36 -9.68
C GLY A 338 -2.66 -7.13 -9.46
N ASP A 339 -2.32 -6.27 -8.49
CA ASP A 339 -3.02 -5.01 -8.23
C ASP A 339 -3.00 -4.03 -9.42
N PRO A 340 -4.15 -3.69 -10.02
CA PRO A 340 -4.26 -2.71 -11.11
C PRO A 340 -3.85 -1.27 -10.74
N LEU A 341 -3.75 -0.96 -9.44
CA LEU A 341 -3.32 0.34 -8.93
C LEU A 341 -1.84 0.39 -8.58
N ASN A 342 -1.12 -0.74 -8.58
CA ASN A 342 0.28 -0.83 -8.15
C ASN A 342 0.53 -0.34 -6.71
N HIS A 343 -0.50 -0.31 -5.86
CA HIS A 343 -0.51 0.26 -4.51
C HIS A 343 -0.37 -0.79 -3.40
N GLY A 344 -0.73 -2.05 -3.71
CA GLY A 344 -0.66 -3.21 -2.82
C GLY A 344 0.62 -4.05 -2.96
N LYS A 345 1.61 -3.63 -3.76
CA LYS A 345 2.82 -4.42 -4.08
C LYS A 345 3.52 -5.02 -2.85
N PHE A 346 3.51 -4.30 -1.72
CA PHE A 346 4.16 -4.73 -0.48
C PHE A 346 3.55 -5.99 0.15
N ALA A 347 2.25 -6.21 -0.01
CA ALA A 347 1.50 -7.33 0.58
C ALA A 347 1.11 -8.39 -0.45
N GLU A 348 1.09 -8.03 -1.74
CA GLU A 348 0.71 -8.94 -2.83
C GLU A 348 1.91 -9.58 -3.54
N SER A 349 3.11 -9.03 -3.40
CA SER A 349 4.33 -9.65 -3.91
C SER A 349 4.85 -10.68 -2.92
N PRO A 350 4.92 -11.99 -3.27
CA PRO A 350 5.46 -13.02 -2.39
C PRO A 350 6.87 -12.72 -1.88
N ASP A 351 7.70 -12.12 -2.73
CA ASP A 351 9.09 -11.82 -2.39
C ASP A 351 9.19 -10.65 -1.39
N VAL A 352 8.34 -9.63 -1.52
CA VAL A 352 8.30 -8.51 -0.56
C VAL A 352 7.72 -8.97 0.79
N VAL A 353 6.70 -9.82 0.78
CA VAL A 353 6.11 -10.36 2.00
C VAL A 353 7.11 -11.24 2.78
N ARG A 354 7.90 -12.05 2.09
CA ARG A 354 9.00 -12.81 2.71
C ARG A 354 10.08 -11.89 3.29
N LEU A 355 10.45 -10.84 2.55
CA LEU A 355 11.42 -9.84 3.04
C LEU A 355 10.96 -9.19 4.35
N ILE A 356 9.67 -8.86 4.45
CA ILE A 356 9.07 -8.29 5.66
C ILE A 356 9.28 -9.22 6.86
N GLY A 357 8.98 -10.51 6.71
CA GLY A 357 9.15 -11.50 7.78
C GLY A 357 10.61 -11.79 8.13
N ASP A 358 11.40 -12.21 7.13
CA ASP A 358 12.74 -12.76 7.34
C ASP A 358 13.77 -11.71 7.74
N ARG A 359 13.57 -10.45 7.35
CA ARG A 359 14.58 -9.39 7.51
C ARG A 359 14.08 -8.23 8.36
N LEU A 360 12.98 -7.59 7.95
CA LEU A 360 12.55 -6.34 8.57
C LEU A 360 12.02 -6.56 10.00
N ILE A 361 11.07 -7.48 10.15
CA ILE A 361 10.52 -7.85 11.46
C ILE A 361 11.58 -8.58 12.30
N ALA A 362 12.49 -9.31 11.65
CA ALA A 362 13.58 -9.97 12.36
C ALA A 362 14.66 -9.01 12.89
N GLY A 363 14.59 -7.71 12.59
CA GLY A 363 15.55 -6.69 12.99
C GLY A 363 16.89 -6.78 12.26
N GLN A 364 16.93 -7.42 11.09
CA GLN A 364 18.13 -7.55 10.28
C GLN A 364 18.25 -6.37 9.31
N ALA A 365 19.43 -5.75 9.23
CA ALA A 365 19.69 -4.69 8.28
C ALA A 365 19.52 -5.19 6.83
N VAL A 366 18.82 -4.39 6.01
CA VAL A 366 18.71 -4.64 4.56
C VAL A 366 19.91 -3.99 3.89
N THR A 367 20.91 -4.80 3.49
CA THR A 367 22.12 -4.32 2.81
C THR A 367 22.23 -4.88 1.39
N ASP A 368 22.67 -4.07 0.43
CA ASP A 368 22.89 -4.45 -0.98
C ASP A 368 23.84 -5.65 -1.16
N SER A 369 24.70 -5.95 -0.18
CA SER A 369 25.68 -7.04 -0.24
C SER A 369 25.19 -8.39 0.28
N ALA A 370 23.96 -8.48 0.78
CA ALA A 370 23.36 -9.76 1.15
C ALA A 370 22.89 -10.48 -0.12
N VAL A 371 23.84 -11.19 -0.76
CA VAL A 371 23.71 -12.07 -1.93
C VAL A 371 22.26 -12.52 -2.16
N GLY A 372 21.51 -11.80 -3.01
CA GLY A 372 20.16 -12.18 -3.40
C GLY A 372 19.16 -11.05 -3.64
N LEU A 373 19.17 -9.95 -2.86
CA LEU A 373 18.07 -8.96 -2.92
C LEU A 373 18.04 -8.14 -4.23
N GLY A 374 19.20 -7.70 -4.74
CA GLY A 374 19.27 -6.98 -6.01
C GLY A 374 18.99 -7.85 -7.25
N GLU A 375 19.19 -9.18 -7.13
CA GLU A 375 18.97 -10.15 -8.22
C GLU A 375 17.55 -10.75 -8.20
N SER A 376 16.92 -10.91 -7.02
CA SER A 376 15.59 -11.51 -6.88
C SER A 376 14.44 -10.50 -6.91
N LEU A 377 14.63 -9.28 -6.38
CA LEU A 377 13.56 -8.30 -6.25
C LEU A 377 13.59 -7.18 -7.30
N GLY A 378 14.71 -6.98 -8.02
CA GLY A 378 14.87 -5.83 -8.92
C GLY A 378 14.66 -4.46 -8.26
N ALA A 379 14.55 -4.43 -6.93
CA ALA A 379 14.34 -3.26 -6.10
C ALA A 379 15.69 -2.65 -5.74
N VAL A 380 15.79 -1.33 -5.83
CA VAL A 380 17.00 -0.61 -5.41
C VAL A 380 16.82 -0.28 -3.94
N ALA A 381 17.68 -0.84 -3.08
CA ALA A 381 17.75 -0.45 -1.68
C ALA A 381 18.69 0.75 -1.54
N ILE A 382 18.22 1.84 -0.93
CA ILE A 382 19.06 2.99 -0.60
C ILE A 382 19.03 3.10 0.92
N GLY A 383 20.18 2.90 1.57
CA GLY A 383 20.27 2.89 3.03
C GLY A 383 21.69 3.05 3.56
N ALA A 384 21.81 3.67 4.75
CA ALA A 384 23.07 3.93 5.43
C ALA A 384 23.50 2.71 6.29
N GLY A 385 24.50 1.96 5.82
CA GLY A 385 25.19 0.91 6.57
C GLY A 385 26.70 1.00 6.36
N THR A 386 27.46 1.25 7.43
CA THR A 386 28.92 1.42 7.56
C THR A 386 29.77 1.24 6.29
N THR A 387 30.12 2.37 5.67
CA THR A 387 31.10 2.47 4.58
C THR A 387 32.52 2.30 5.12
N VAL A 388 33.05 1.07 5.12
CA VAL A 388 34.50 0.83 5.12
C VAL A 388 34.86 -0.12 3.99
N GLY A 389 35.53 0.41 2.97
CA GLY A 389 36.21 -0.37 1.93
C GLY A 389 35.64 -0.14 0.53
N GLN A 390 36.47 0.39 -0.37
CA GLN A 390 36.13 0.73 -1.75
C GLN A 390 35.68 -0.47 -2.60
N ALA A 391 34.73 -0.23 -3.53
CA ALA A 391 34.87 -0.62 -4.94
C ALA A 391 33.79 0.06 -5.79
N ALA A 392 34.20 0.69 -6.89
CA ALA A 392 33.32 1.20 -7.91
C ALA A 392 32.54 0.04 -8.58
N SER A 393 31.21 0.10 -8.58
CA SER A 393 30.38 -0.71 -9.46
C SER A 393 29.65 0.20 -10.44
N THR A 394 30.22 0.37 -11.63
CA THR A 394 29.48 0.85 -12.80
C THR A 394 28.37 -0.15 -13.11
N VAL A 395 27.13 0.20 -12.78
CA VAL A 395 25.95 -0.52 -13.24
C VAL A 395 25.68 -0.06 -14.67
N ILE A 396 26.04 -0.91 -15.65
CA ILE A 396 25.60 -0.74 -17.03
C ILE A 396 24.13 -1.18 -17.08
N SER A 397 23.21 -0.23 -16.99
CA SER A 397 21.82 -0.47 -17.37
C SER A 397 21.73 -0.56 -18.89
N ALA A 398 21.51 -1.77 -19.42
CA ALA A 398 21.20 -1.96 -20.84
C ALA A 398 19.85 -1.29 -21.18
N PRO A 399 19.73 -0.58 -22.32
CA PRO A 399 18.44 -0.08 -22.77
C PRO A 399 17.64 -1.24 -23.36
N ILE A 400 16.53 -1.61 -22.73
CA ILE A 400 15.55 -2.49 -23.38
C ILE A 400 14.77 -1.63 -24.38
N SER A 401 15.29 -1.56 -25.59
CA SER A 401 14.50 -1.25 -26.78
C SER A 401 13.80 -2.54 -27.22
N ILE A 402 12.47 -2.54 -27.20
CA ILE A 402 11.67 -3.63 -27.75
C ILE A 402 11.71 -3.50 -29.28
N PHE A 403 12.37 -4.44 -29.96
CA PHE A 403 12.11 -4.72 -31.36
C PHE A 403 11.77 -6.21 -31.53
N ASP A 404 10.53 -6.42 -31.97
CA ASP A 404 9.91 -7.66 -32.40
C ASP A 404 10.61 -8.20 -33.66
N PRO A 405 11.11 -9.45 -33.67
CA PRO A 405 11.66 -10.08 -34.85
C PRO A 405 10.61 -10.92 -35.58
N ARG A 406 9.57 -10.29 -36.16
CA ARG A 406 8.75 -10.93 -37.22
C ARG A 406 7.86 -9.99 -38.04
N THR A 407 8.42 -9.00 -38.72
CA THR A 407 7.94 -8.68 -40.09
C THR A 407 9.04 -8.07 -40.95
N ARG A 408 9.51 -8.85 -41.93
CA ARG A 408 10.30 -8.39 -43.07
C ARG A 408 9.36 -7.74 -44.08
N ARG A 409 9.79 -6.61 -44.65
CA ARG A 409 9.27 -5.86 -45.82
C ARG A 409 8.49 -4.60 -45.46
N ASN A 410 9.18 -3.45 -45.47
CA ASN A 410 9.14 -2.55 -46.61
C ASN A 410 9.92 -1.25 -46.35
N TYR A 411 10.44 -0.70 -47.46
CA TYR A 411 11.02 0.63 -47.64
C TYR A 411 12.42 0.90 -47.08
N GLY A 412 13.39 0.66 -47.96
CA GLY A 412 14.57 1.50 -48.01
C GLY A 412 14.19 2.91 -48.48
N GLN A 413 14.79 3.91 -47.86
CA GLN A 413 15.59 4.97 -48.46
C GLN A 413 16.07 5.88 -47.32
N GLN A 414 17.30 6.39 -47.47
CA GLN A 414 17.99 7.38 -46.61
C GLN A 414 18.84 6.84 -45.44
N TRP A 415 20.03 6.32 -45.80
CA TRP A 415 21.24 6.35 -44.94
C TRP A 415 22.49 6.65 -45.77
N LEU A 416 22.50 7.80 -46.45
CA LEU A 416 23.74 8.40 -46.98
C LEU A 416 23.99 9.72 -46.26
N GLN A 417 24.71 9.65 -45.14
CA GLN A 417 25.75 10.59 -44.73
C GLN A 417 26.19 10.23 -43.31
N LEU A 418 27.28 9.49 -43.21
CA LEU A 418 28.35 9.65 -42.22
C LEU A 418 29.33 8.49 -42.41
N GLY A 419 30.23 8.68 -43.35
CA GLY A 419 31.36 7.80 -43.61
C GLY A 419 32.47 8.60 -44.28
N SER A 420 33.66 8.50 -43.69
CA SER A 420 34.96 9.05 -44.14
C SER A 420 35.24 10.53 -43.81
N SER A 421 36.12 10.76 -42.84
CA SER A 421 37.55 10.96 -43.18
C SER A 421 38.40 10.91 -41.91
N ALA A 422 39.35 9.99 -41.92
CA ALA A 422 40.48 9.91 -41.02
C ALA A 422 41.69 10.58 -41.68
N GLY A 423 42.58 11.17 -40.86
CA GLY A 423 44.03 11.08 -41.07
C GLY A 423 44.80 12.31 -41.62
N ASN A 424 45.80 12.70 -40.82
CA ASN A 424 47.04 13.43 -41.11
C ASN A 424 46.93 14.98 -41.24
N THR A 425 47.73 15.80 -40.54
CA THR A 425 49.20 15.89 -40.68
C THR A 425 49.85 16.73 -39.56
N ILE A 426 50.87 16.14 -38.91
CA ILE A 426 52.17 16.64 -38.41
C ILE A 426 52.40 18.17 -38.22
N GLY A 427 52.71 18.56 -36.97
CA GLY A 427 53.99 19.19 -36.56
C GLY A 427 54.21 20.71 -36.66
N ALA A 428 54.34 21.37 -35.49
CA ALA A 428 55.31 22.42 -35.11
C ALA A 428 54.92 22.95 -33.71
N ALA A 429 55.64 22.64 -32.62
CA ALA A 429 56.85 23.31 -32.14
C ALA A 429 56.66 24.83 -31.92
N GLY A 430 56.71 25.28 -30.66
CA GLY A 430 56.82 26.70 -30.34
C GLY A 430 56.31 27.11 -28.95
N THR A 431 57.11 26.84 -27.92
CA THR A 431 57.15 27.56 -26.64
C THR A 431 57.01 29.09 -26.79
N VAL A 432 56.35 29.79 -25.85
CA VAL A 432 56.94 30.84 -24.98
C VAL A 432 55.94 31.29 -23.87
N PHE A 433 56.52 31.29 -22.66
CA PHE A 433 56.24 31.94 -21.37
C PHE A 433 55.32 33.21 -21.34
N VAL A 434 54.22 33.22 -20.54
CA VAL A 434 53.94 33.84 -19.19
C VAL A 434 53.72 35.40 -19.16
N PRO A 435 53.33 36.05 -18.03
CA PRO A 435 52.06 36.78 -17.87
C PRO A 435 52.23 38.30 -17.57
N SER A 436 51.15 39.08 -17.55
CA SER A 436 50.88 40.09 -16.51
C SER A 436 49.64 40.92 -16.80
N ARG A 437 48.79 41.02 -15.76
CA ARG A 437 47.69 41.96 -15.50
C ARG A 437 48.18 43.43 -15.42
N PRO A 438 47.32 44.48 -15.29
CA PRO A 438 46.02 44.58 -14.59
C PRO A 438 44.80 44.07 -15.35
#